data_AF-E3LL51-F1
#
_entry.id   AF-E3LL51-F1
#
_cell.length_a   1.000
_cell.length_b   1.000
_cell.length_c   1.000
_cell.angle_alpha   90.00
_cell.angle_beta   90.00
_cell.angle_gamma   90.00
#
_symmetry.space_group_name_H-M   'P 1'
#
loop_
_entity.id
_entity.type
_entity.pdbx_description
1 polymer ?
#
loop_
_entity_poly.entity_id
_entity_poly.type
_entity_poly.pdbx_seq_one_letter_code
_entity_poly.pdbx_strand_id
1 'polypeptide(L)'
;MKGAIFLFLVLISFSDTCLVVRSPSPVCKCPPIGLFNQSDVERNAGGYYLGNRPTWHPVVNRVVNNENVFGTQPRNIGNLKCELHTDGTYQWYFHGYPMFDMSLGCQEDTDSCSCPEIKGNSESGVTLTERFPDTPDQCYFYEGSCSNDSKEAFVYSKNEIISTGTVTREVRFEDLLCVKDYDNNFDWYFFNEKLENVSIGCSTIKDAFGSDEVCACGAFPIITTVEQLEKYDKTNKYRGRIIGANSWTPSCAFNVTCDDGYVGVVFSDSNEPVELTISSYITCTYNPITNYLRIWVVNSVRVLNPAAACLKINGSFN
;
A
#
# COMPACT_ATOMS: atom_id res chain seq x y z
N MET A 1 34.91 -1.32 -2.03
CA MET A 1 33.94 -0.63 -1.16
C MET A 1 33.06 -1.69 -0.51
N LYS A 2 33.16 -1.86 0.81
CA LYS A 2 32.32 -2.81 1.57
C LYS A 2 31.00 -2.11 1.87
N GLY A 3 29.91 -2.55 1.27
CA GLY A 3 28.57 -2.05 1.59
C GLY A 3 28.24 -2.38 3.04
N ALA A 4 28.02 -1.36 3.86
CA ALA A 4 27.52 -1.54 5.22
C ALA A 4 26.03 -1.89 5.11
N ILE A 5 25.70 -3.16 5.32
CA ILE A 5 24.32 -3.60 5.52
C ILE A 5 23.91 -3.09 6.91
N PHE A 6 23.11 -2.03 6.94
CA PHE A 6 22.50 -1.55 8.17
C PHE A 6 21.32 -2.46 8.52
N LEU A 7 21.42 -3.15 9.65
CA LEU A 7 20.35 -4.00 10.17
C LEU A 7 19.53 -3.19 11.16
N PHE A 8 18.31 -2.77 10.83
CA PHE A 8 17.42 -2.12 11.79
C PHE A 8 16.68 -3.18 12.62
N LEU A 9 16.66 -3.02 13.95
CA LEU A 9 16.05 -3.99 14.87
C LEU A 9 14.81 -3.36 15.52
N VAL A 10 13.63 -3.74 15.05
CA VAL A 10 12.37 -3.41 15.72
C VAL A 10 12.08 -4.51 16.74
N LEU A 11 11.97 -4.15 18.02
CA LEU A 11 11.48 -5.06 19.06
C LEU A 11 10.05 -4.66 19.41
N ILE A 12 9.21 -5.61 19.78
CA ILE A 12 7.83 -5.33 20.17
C ILE A 12 7.61 -6.05 21.49
N SER A 13 7.30 -5.29 22.54
CA SER A 13 7.00 -5.83 23.88
C SER A 13 5.56 -5.55 24.22
N PHE A 14 4.87 -6.55 24.77
CA PHE A 14 3.48 -6.44 25.24
C PHE A 14 3.42 -5.71 26.58
N SER A 15 3.26 -4.38 26.53
CA SER A 15 2.67 -3.56 27.60
C SER A 15 2.38 -2.18 27.01
N ASP A 16 1.10 -1.85 26.81
CA ASP A 16 0.52 -0.53 26.44
C ASP A 16 1.10 0.21 25.21
N THR A 17 2.13 -0.31 24.55
CA THR A 17 2.76 0.28 23.36
C THR A 17 3.20 -0.83 22.41
N CYS A 18 2.53 -0.94 21.26
CA CYS A 18 2.69 -2.07 20.34
C CYS A 18 3.95 -1.98 19.43
N LEU A 19 4.87 -1.04 19.69
CA LEU A 19 6.12 -0.85 18.92
C LEU A 19 7.28 -0.34 19.81
N VAL A 20 8.40 -1.06 19.83
CA VAL A 20 9.67 -0.63 20.48
C VAL A 20 10.83 -0.68 19.48
N VAL A 21 11.06 0.42 18.76
CA VAL A 21 12.20 0.49 17.84
C VAL A 21 13.51 0.60 18.63
N ARG A 22 14.40 -0.38 18.48
CA ARG A 22 15.77 -0.28 19.00
C ARG A 22 16.72 0.08 17.87
N SER A 23 17.08 1.36 17.80
CA SER A 23 18.12 1.82 16.86
C SER A 23 19.42 1.07 17.14
N PRO A 24 19.98 0.35 16.16
CA PRO A 24 21.29 -0.24 16.28
C PRO A 24 22.30 0.82 15.85
N SER A 25 22.64 1.73 16.78
CA SER A 25 23.88 2.50 16.85
C SER A 25 23.62 3.94 17.33
N PRO A 26 24.46 4.50 18.23
CA PRO A 26 24.44 5.91 18.62
C PRO A 26 24.90 6.88 17.50
N VAL A 27 25.08 6.43 16.26
CA VAL A 27 25.60 7.22 15.12
C VAL A 27 24.69 7.12 13.89
N CYS A 28 23.37 7.22 14.07
CA CYS A 28 22.47 7.36 12.92
C CYS A 28 22.47 8.82 12.45
N LYS A 29 22.92 9.06 11.21
CA LYS A 29 22.95 10.41 10.61
C LYS A 29 21.62 10.80 9.95
N CYS A 30 20.73 9.83 9.72
CA CYS A 30 19.44 10.09 9.12
C CYS A 30 18.46 10.75 10.10
N PRO A 31 17.44 11.45 9.59
CA PRO A 31 16.35 11.97 10.39
C PRO A 31 15.74 10.88 11.28
N PRO A 32 15.28 11.24 12.48
CA PRO A 32 14.57 10.31 13.34
C PRO A 32 13.34 9.77 12.61
N ILE A 33 13.05 8.48 12.82
CA ILE A 33 11.83 7.85 12.31
C ILE A 33 10.70 8.18 13.29
N GLY A 34 9.57 8.67 12.80
CA GLY A 34 8.36 8.85 13.62
C GLY A 34 7.85 7.50 14.10
N LEU A 35 7.50 7.39 15.38
CA LEU A 35 6.92 6.18 15.96
C LEU A 35 5.55 6.51 16.50
N PHE A 36 4.54 5.81 16.01
CA PHE A 36 3.16 6.05 16.34
C PHE A 36 2.53 4.81 16.97
N ASN A 37 1.86 5.02 18.11
CA ASN A 37 1.07 3.99 18.76
C ASN A 37 -0.36 3.95 18.15
N GLN A 38 -1.19 3.03 18.64
CA GLN A 38 -2.57 2.89 18.18
C GLN A 38 -3.38 4.19 18.29
N SER A 39 -3.31 4.89 19.44
CA SER A 39 -4.03 6.15 19.62
C SER A 39 -3.58 7.24 18.65
N ASP A 40 -2.31 7.23 18.26
CA ASP A 40 -1.81 8.15 17.24
C ASP A 40 -2.37 7.82 15.85
N VAL A 41 -2.46 6.53 15.48
CA VAL A 41 -3.06 6.10 14.21
C VAL A 41 -4.56 6.43 14.16
N GLU A 42 -5.31 6.11 15.21
CA GLU A 42 -6.75 6.39 15.33
C GLU A 42 -7.06 7.89 15.23
N ARG A 43 -6.21 8.74 15.82
CA ARG A 43 -6.35 10.21 15.74
C ARG A 43 -5.81 10.80 14.45
N ASN A 44 -5.31 9.97 13.53
CA ASN A 44 -4.57 10.41 12.35
C ASN A 44 -3.46 11.43 12.74
N ALA A 45 -2.72 11.16 13.81
CA ALA A 45 -1.67 12.05 14.30
C ALA A 45 -0.58 12.23 13.23
N GLY A 46 -0.13 13.46 13.04
CA GLY A 46 0.71 13.83 11.89
C GLY A 46 -0.10 14.11 10.61
N GLY A 47 -1.35 13.66 10.53
CA GLY A 47 -2.26 13.95 9.42
C GLY A 47 -2.24 12.95 8.26
N TYR A 48 -1.40 11.91 8.32
CA TYR A 48 -1.00 11.11 7.16
C TYR A 48 -1.44 9.63 7.14
N TYR A 49 -2.12 9.14 8.17
CA TYR A 49 -2.60 7.74 8.25
C TYR A 49 -3.97 7.53 7.57
N LEU A 50 -4.89 8.47 7.76
CA LEU A 50 -6.29 8.37 7.29
C LEU A 50 -6.68 9.55 6.37
N GLY A 51 -5.85 10.59 6.31
CA GLY A 51 -6.11 11.82 5.55
C GLY A 51 -5.13 11.99 4.41
N ASN A 52 -5.60 11.78 3.19
CA ASN A 52 -5.03 12.28 1.92
C ASN A 52 -3.52 12.64 1.90
N ARG A 53 -2.75 11.76 1.20
CA ARG A 53 -1.54 12.03 0.39
C ARG A 53 -0.17 11.85 1.09
N PRO A 54 0.97 12.12 0.42
CA PRO A 54 1.79 11.31 -0.49
C PRO A 54 3.00 10.65 0.21
N THR A 55 2.92 10.45 1.53
CA THR A 55 4.07 10.14 2.38
C THR A 55 4.08 8.67 2.80
N TRP A 56 5.25 8.01 2.83
CA TRP A 56 5.34 6.58 3.17
C TRP A 56 5.23 6.35 4.69
N HIS A 57 4.04 5.91 5.12
CA HIS A 57 3.68 5.62 6.51
C HIS A 57 3.23 4.16 6.68
N PRO A 58 4.16 3.20 6.68
CA PRO A 58 3.80 1.81 6.94
C PRO A 58 3.28 1.65 8.38
N VAL A 59 2.17 0.94 8.51
CA VAL A 59 2.01 0.06 9.68
C VAL A 59 3.15 -0.96 9.59
N VAL A 60 3.79 -1.35 10.68
CA VAL A 60 4.86 -2.38 10.67
C VAL A 60 4.50 -3.58 11.54
N ASN A 61 3.44 -3.44 12.34
CA ASN A 61 2.91 -4.50 13.16
C ASN A 61 1.39 -4.41 13.21
N ARG A 62 0.77 -5.56 13.01
CA ARG A 62 -0.66 -5.79 13.22
C ARG A 62 -0.76 -6.87 14.30
N VAL A 63 -1.49 -6.59 15.37
CA VAL A 63 -1.67 -7.53 16.48
C VAL A 63 -3.08 -8.10 16.39
N VAL A 64 -3.17 -9.42 16.32
CA VAL A 64 -4.44 -10.16 16.27
C VAL A 64 -4.37 -11.31 17.27
N ASN A 65 -5.37 -11.45 18.14
CA ASN A 65 -5.43 -12.46 19.19
C ASN A 65 -4.20 -12.45 20.13
N ASN A 66 -3.70 -11.26 20.50
CA ASN A 66 -2.44 -11.07 21.22
C ASN A 66 -1.20 -11.68 20.52
N GLU A 67 -1.34 -12.10 19.27
CA GLU A 67 -0.27 -12.61 18.44
C GLU A 67 0.12 -11.58 17.40
N ASN A 68 1.43 -11.47 17.19
CA ASN A 68 1.94 -10.69 16.08
C ASN A 68 1.67 -11.48 14.79
N VAL A 69 0.79 -10.97 13.90
CA VAL A 69 0.56 -11.63 12.61
C VAL A 69 1.78 -11.49 11.67
N PHE A 70 2.70 -10.60 12.01
CA PHE A 70 3.96 -10.35 11.31
C PHE A 70 5.12 -11.24 11.77
N GLY A 71 4.93 -12.56 11.80
CA GLY A 71 5.94 -13.62 11.99
C GLY A 71 7.09 -13.36 13.00
N THR A 72 8.23 -14.05 12.84
CA THR A 72 9.32 -14.01 13.84
C THR A 72 10.08 -12.68 13.84
N GLN A 73 10.13 -12.03 15.00
CA GLN A 73 10.86 -10.79 15.24
C GLN A 73 12.27 -11.05 15.80
N PRO A 74 13.27 -10.17 15.55
CA PRO A 74 13.19 -8.90 14.84
C PRO A 74 13.19 -9.07 13.30
N ARG A 75 12.55 -8.13 12.60
CA ARG A 75 12.48 -8.12 11.12
C ARG A 75 13.27 -6.97 10.52
N ASN A 76 13.79 -7.21 9.31
CA ASN A 76 14.38 -6.18 8.45
C ASN A 76 13.35 -5.73 7.41
N ILE A 77 13.17 -4.42 7.24
CA ILE A 77 12.40 -3.82 6.15
C ILE A 77 13.28 -3.78 4.88
N GLY A 78 13.56 -4.94 4.30
CA GLY A 78 14.23 -5.15 3.01
C GLY A 78 15.23 -4.07 2.58
N ASN A 79 14.80 -3.23 1.63
CA ASN A 79 15.62 -2.21 0.96
C ASN A 79 15.67 -0.86 1.70
N LEU A 80 15.16 -0.78 2.93
CA LEU A 80 15.23 0.41 3.75
C LEU A 80 16.67 0.66 4.19
N LYS A 81 17.21 1.84 3.89
CA LYS A 81 18.59 2.20 4.22
C LYS A 81 18.74 3.70 4.45
N CYS A 82 19.74 4.06 5.26
CA CYS A 82 20.14 5.44 5.50
C CYS A 82 21.33 5.79 4.60
N GLU A 83 21.20 6.76 3.70
CA GLU A 83 22.24 7.15 2.74
C GLU A 83 22.35 8.67 2.59
N LEU A 84 23.48 9.13 2.04
CA LEU A 84 23.71 10.54 1.74
C LEU A 84 22.87 10.95 0.52
N HIS A 85 22.01 11.95 0.69
CA HIS A 85 21.18 12.54 -0.36
C HIS A 85 21.97 13.57 -1.19
N THR A 86 21.40 14.00 -2.32
CA THR A 86 22.06 14.88 -3.29
C THR A 86 22.34 16.29 -2.76
N ASP A 87 21.63 16.71 -1.72
CA ASP A 87 21.84 17.99 -1.03
C ASP A 87 22.91 17.93 0.08
N GLY A 88 23.54 16.76 0.28
CA GLY A 88 24.54 16.53 1.31
C GLY A 88 23.98 16.20 2.69
N THR A 89 22.65 16.13 2.85
CA THR A 89 22.02 15.61 4.06
C THR A 89 21.92 14.08 4.00
N TYR A 90 21.68 13.42 5.13
CA TYR A 90 21.38 11.99 5.14
C TYR A 90 19.86 11.82 5.08
N GLN A 91 19.38 10.88 4.27
CA GLN A 91 17.95 10.59 4.13
C GLN A 91 17.70 9.08 4.18
N TRP A 92 16.51 8.70 4.63
CA TRP A 92 16.02 7.35 4.44
C TRP A 92 15.71 7.09 2.98
N TYR A 93 16.07 5.91 2.49
CA TYR A 93 15.78 5.46 1.14
C TYR A 93 15.02 4.14 1.21
N PHE A 94 14.00 4.00 0.37
CA PHE A 94 13.29 2.74 0.19
C PHE A 94 13.18 2.42 -1.29
N HIS A 95 13.71 1.28 -1.72
CA HIS A 95 13.83 0.94 -3.14
C HIS A 95 14.52 2.02 -4.00
N GLY A 96 15.53 2.70 -3.42
CA GLY A 96 16.42 3.61 -4.16
C GLY A 96 15.91 5.03 -4.33
N TYR A 97 14.73 5.37 -3.77
CA TYR A 97 14.23 6.74 -3.74
C TYR A 97 14.20 7.30 -2.30
N PRO A 98 14.45 8.61 -2.08
CA PRO A 98 14.47 9.20 -0.74
C PRO A 98 13.05 9.33 -0.15
N MET A 99 12.94 9.14 1.16
CA MET A 99 11.72 9.30 1.95
C MET A 99 11.94 10.40 2.98
N PHE A 100 11.32 11.56 2.79
CA PHE A 100 11.58 12.75 3.61
C PHE A 100 10.85 12.78 4.95
N ASP A 101 9.76 12.03 5.05
CA ASP A 101 8.94 11.93 6.24
C ASP A 101 8.54 10.47 6.37
N MET A 102 9.21 9.75 7.28
CA MET A 102 9.05 8.32 7.47
C MET A 102 8.59 8.08 8.88
N SER A 103 7.49 7.34 9.00
CA SER A 103 7.00 6.92 10.30
C SER A 103 6.47 5.51 10.29
N LEU A 104 6.57 4.84 11.44
CA LEU A 104 6.09 3.49 11.65
C LEU A 104 4.90 3.54 12.61
N GLY A 105 3.77 2.98 12.17
CA GLY A 105 2.59 2.79 13.00
C GLY A 105 2.48 1.36 13.50
N CYS A 106 1.79 1.20 14.62
CA CYS A 106 1.22 -0.09 15.00
C CYS A 106 -0.29 0.04 15.15
N GLN A 107 -1.01 -0.92 14.57
CA GLN A 107 -2.45 -1.02 14.67
C GLN A 107 -2.79 -2.32 15.40
N GLU A 108 -3.65 -2.22 16.40
CA GLU A 108 -4.36 -3.36 16.94
C GLU A 108 -5.79 -3.31 16.43
N ASP A 109 -6.36 -4.47 16.11
CA ASP A 109 -7.74 -4.58 15.61
C ASP A 109 -8.75 -4.86 16.74
N THR A 110 -8.40 -4.50 17.97
CA THR A 110 -9.36 -4.45 19.09
C THR A 110 -10.58 -3.66 18.65
N ASP A 111 -11.77 -4.18 18.93
CA ASP A 111 -13.07 -3.63 18.54
C ASP A 111 -13.42 -3.75 17.04
N SER A 112 -12.71 -4.54 16.22
CA SER A 112 -13.04 -4.68 14.80
C SER A 112 -14.44 -5.26 14.54
N CYS A 113 -15.03 -5.94 15.54
CA CYS A 113 -16.43 -6.36 15.54
C CYS A 113 -17.45 -5.21 15.49
N SER A 114 -17.02 -3.99 15.80
CA SER A 114 -17.86 -2.79 15.71
C SER A 114 -17.91 -2.22 14.29
N CYS A 115 -17.03 -2.66 13.39
CA CYS A 115 -17.12 -2.29 11.98
C CYS A 115 -18.33 -2.93 11.28
N PRO A 116 -18.81 -2.32 10.18
CA PRO A 116 -19.84 -2.93 9.33
C PRO A 116 -19.48 -4.36 8.91
N GLU A 117 -20.44 -5.27 8.91
CA GLU A 117 -20.21 -6.65 8.47
C GLU A 117 -19.70 -6.70 7.01
N ILE A 118 -18.60 -7.41 6.78
CA ILE A 118 -18.10 -7.70 5.42
C ILE A 118 -18.80 -8.95 4.90
N LYS A 119 -19.50 -8.81 3.77
CA LYS A 119 -20.23 -9.93 3.15
C LYS A 119 -19.46 -10.55 2.00
N GLY A 120 -19.40 -11.89 1.99
CA GLY A 120 -18.96 -12.64 0.82
C GLY A 120 -20.07 -12.72 -0.24
N ASN A 121 -19.76 -12.38 -1.49
CA ASN A 121 -20.66 -12.57 -2.61
C ASN A 121 -20.64 -14.03 -3.07
N SER A 122 -21.48 -14.88 -2.47
CA SER A 122 -21.54 -16.32 -2.77
C SER A 122 -21.83 -16.62 -4.25
N GLU A 123 -22.56 -15.76 -4.96
CA GLU A 123 -22.82 -15.90 -6.41
C GLU A 123 -21.53 -15.80 -7.24
N SER A 124 -20.53 -15.05 -6.76
CA SER A 124 -19.22 -14.99 -7.40
C SER A 124 -18.39 -16.28 -7.22
N GLY A 125 -18.81 -17.16 -6.30
CA GLY A 125 -18.09 -18.39 -5.95
C GLY A 125 -17.00 -18.20 -4.89
N VAL A 126 -17.03 -17.10 -4.14
CA VAL A 126 -16.09 -16.86 -3.04
C VAL A 126 -16.46 -17.68 -1.80
N THR A 127 -15.46 -18.21 -1.12
CA THR A 127 -15.57 -18.77 0.23
C THR A 127 -14.69 -17.95 1.15
N LEU A 128 -15.28 -17.46 2.24
CA LEU A 128 -14.58 -16.74 3.30
C LEU A 128 -14.43 -17.65 4.51
N THR A 129 -13.20 -17.77 5.00
CA THR A 129 -12.87 -18.53 6.22
C THR A 129 -12.28 -17.57 7.23
N GLU A 130 -12.85 -17.52 8.43
CA GLU A 130 -12.29 -16.73 9.53
C GLU A 130 -11.00 -17.39 10.05
N ARG A 131 -9.94 -16.58 10.19
CA ARG A 131 -8.63 -17.05 10.64
C ARG A 131 -8.52 -17.19 12.16
N PHE A 132 -9.28 -16.40 12.91
CA PHE A 132 -9.19 -16.32 14.36
C PHE A 132 -10.57 -16.34 15.04
N PRO A 133 -11.41 -17.38 14.80
CA PRO A 133 -12.81 -17.41 15.21
C PRO A 133 -13.04 -17.37 16.73
N ASP A 134 -12.00 -17.67 17.51
CA ASP A 134 -12.06 -17.69 18.97
C ASP A 134 -11.73 -16.32 19.60
N THR A 135 -11.54 -15.25 18.81
CA THR A 135 -11.16 -13.91 19.30
C THR A 135 -12.39 -12.98 19.28
N PRO A 136 -13.09 -12.79 20.43
CA PRO A 136 -14.46 -12.27 20.45
C PRO A 136 -14.59 -10.78 20.14
N ASP A 137 -13.51 -10.02 20.23
CA ASP A 137 -13.43 -8.57 19.97
C ASP A 137 -12.71 -8.24 18.66
N GLN A 138 -12.32 -9.26 17.89
CA GLN A 138 -11.53 -9.16 16.68
C GLN A 138 -12.18 -9.97 15.55
N CYS A 139 -13.18 -9.36 14.92
CA CYS A 139 -13.96 -9.96 13.85
C CYS A 139 -13.38 -9.71 12.45
N TYR A 140 -13.84 -10.51 11.49
CA TYR A 140 -13.68 -10.30 10.04
C TYR A 140 -12.25 -10.47 9.50
N PHE A 141 -11.43 -11.27 10.19
CA PHE A 141 -10.12 -11.72 9.71
C PHE A 141 -10.26 -12.86 8.72
N TYR A 142 -10.56 -12.51 7.47
CA TYR A 142 -10.83 -13.53 6.45
C TYR A 142 -9.61 -13.98 5.67
N GLU A 143 -9.63 -15.26 5.32
CA GLU A 143 -9.03 -15.80 4.11
C GLU A 143 -10.13 -15.98 3.06
N GLY A 144 -9.87 -15.46 1.86
CA GLY A 144 -10.76 -15.61 0.71
C GLY A 144 -10.21 -16.65 -0.26
N SER A 145 -11.07 -17.53 -0.75
CA SER A 145 -10.73 -18.42 -1.86
C SER A 145 -11.84 -18.44 -2.90
N CYS A 146 -11.45 -18.70 -4.15
CA CYS A 146 -12.38 -18.81 -5.27
C CYS A 146 -12.57 -20.27 -5.67
N SER A 147 -13.82 -20.64 -5.96
CA SER A 147 -14.16 -21.97 -6.46
C SER A 147 -13.54 -22.27 -7.84
N ASN A 148 -13.22 -21.23 -8.60
CA ASN A 148 -12.49 -21.32 -9.86
C ASN A 148 -11.05 -20.82 -9.67
N ASP A 149 -10.09 -21.71 -9.95
CA ASP A 149 -8.65 -21.47 -9.86
C ASP A 149 -8.13 -20.34 -10.77
N SER A 150 -8.88 -19.96 -11.80
CA SER A 150 -8.54 -18.83 -12.68
C SER A 150 -8.94 -17.47 -12.10
N LYS A 151 -9.61 -17.45 -10.95
CA LYS A 151 -10.09 -16.25 -10.28
C LYS A 151 -9.39 -16.07 -8.93
N GLU A 152 -9.30 -14.83 -8.50
CA GLU A 152 -8.85 -14.46 -7.17
C GLU A 152 -9.92 -13.64 -6.43
N ALA A 153 -9.81 -13.60 -5.10
CA ALA A 153 -10.74 -12.87 -4.25
C ALA A 153 -10.31 -11.39 -4.16
N PHE A 154 -11.25 -10.49 -4.42
CA PHE A 154 -11.07 -9.04 -4.36
C PHE A 154 -11.94 -8.43 -3.27
N VAL A 155 -11.47 -7.30 -2.74
CA VAL A 155 -12.33 -6.43 -1.93
C VAL A 155 -13.08 -5.49 -2.88
N TYR A 156 -14.40 -5.45 -2.74
CA TYR A 156 -15.28 -4.54 -3.46
C TYR A 156 -15.78 -3.48 -2.48
N SER A 157 -15.56 -2.23 -2.86
CA SER A 157 -16.13 -1.04 -2.25
C SER A 157 -17.03 -0.36 -3.29
N LYS A 158 -17.97 0.49 -2.86
CA LYS A 158 -18.97 1.14 -3.72
C LYS A 158 -18.43 1.68 -5.06
N ASN A 159 -17.20 2.19 -5.07
CA ASN A 159 -16.60 2.80 -6.26
C ASN A 159 -15.33 2.06 -6.75
N GLU A 160 -14.88 1.01 -6.06
CA GLU A 160 -13.52 0.49 -6.23
C GLU A 160 -13.45 -1.03 -6.07
N ILE A 161 -12.58 -1.65 -6.88
CA ILE A 161 -12.21 -3.06 -6.76
C ILE A 161 -10.74 -3.08 -6.37
N ILE A 162 -10.42 -3.67 -5.23
CA ILE A 162 -9.08 -3.66 -4.67
C ILE A 162 -8.45 -5.05 -4.79
N SER A 163 -7.30 -5.09 -5.48
CA SER A 163 -6.43 -6.28 -5.49
C SER A 163 -5.50 -6.22 -4.28
N THR A 164 -5.44 -7.33 -3.55
CA THR A 164 -4.61 -7.47 -2.36
C THR A 164 -3.28 -8.17 -2.70
N GLY A 165 -2.72 -7.97 -3.89
CA GLY A 165 -1.40 -8.47 -4.30
C GLY A 165 -0.98 -9.80 -3.68
N THR A 166 -1.75 -10.86 -3.91
CA THR A 166 -1.62 -12.11 -3.14
C THR A 166 -0.36 -12.89 -3.50
N VAL A 167 0.26 -13.51 -2.50
CA VAL A 167 1.40 -14.44 -2.68
C VAL A 167 0.91 -15.90 -2.74
N THR A 168 -0.29 -16.16 -2.25
CA THR A 168 -0.89 -17.48 -2.09
C THR A 168 -2.22 -17.57 -2.85
N ARG A 169 -2.69 -18.81 -3.04
CA ARG A 169 -4.00 -19.04 -3.66
C ARG A 169 -5.14 -18.58 -2.76
N GLU A 170 -5.07 -18.84 -1.45
CA GLU A 170 -5.94 -18.17 -0.49
C GLU A 170 -5.45 -16.73 -0.30
N VAL A 171 -6.36 -15.78 -0.51
CA VAL A 171 -6.11 -14.36 -0.34
C VAL A 171 -6.27 -14.01 1.14
N ARG A 172 -5.23 -13.44 1.74
CA ARG A 172 -5.28 -12.86 3.08
C ARG A 172 -5.44 -11.35 2.98
N PHE A 173 -6.51 -10.82 3.55
CA PHE A 173 -6.82 -9.38 3.55
C PHE A 173 -6.02 -8.64 4.63
N GLU A 174 -4.69 -8.73 4.59
CA GLU A 174 -3.77 -8.28 5.65
C GLU A 174 -3.79 -6.76 5.88
N ASP A 175 -4.14 -5.97 4.87
CA ASP A 175 -4.29 -4.51 4.95
C ASP A 175 -5.74 -4.05 5.13
N LEU A 176 -6.70 -4.98 5.23
CA LEU A 176 -8.08 -4.63 5.55
C LEU A 176 -8.17 -4.44 7.07
N LEU A 177 -8.35 -3.19 7.49
CA LEU A 177 -8.28 -2.74 8.87
C LEU A 177 -9.60 -2.08 9.26
N CYS A 178 -10.12 -2.43 10.43
CA CYS A 178 -11.21 -1.68 11.05
C CYS A 178 -10.60 -0.56 11.88
N VAL A 179 -10.94 0.69 11.57
CA VAL A 179 -10.42 1.85 12.28
C VAL A 179 -11.56 2.59 12.94
N LYS A 180 -11.39 2.88 14.23
CA LYS A 180 -12.26 3.75 15.00
C LYS A 180 -11.87 5.21 14.77
N ASP A 181 -12.81 6.03 14.32
CA ASP A 181 -12.61 7.47 14.16
C ASP A 181 -12.82 8.23 15.49
N TYR A 182 -12.56 9.54 15.45
CA TYR A 182 -12.70 10.42 16.62
C TYR A 182 -14.15 10.55 17.12
N ASP A 183 -15.12 10.37 16.23
CA ASP A 183 -16.55 10.43 16.52
C ASP A 183 -17.11 9.08 17.02
N ASN A 184 -16.23 8.09 17.25
CA ASN A 184 -16.55 6.70 17.60
C ASN A 184 -17.31 5.93 16.51
N ASN A 185 -17.22 6.36 15.25
CA ASN A 185 -17.63 5.54 14.12
C ASN A 185 -16.52 4.55 13.79
N PHE A 186 -16.91 3.43 13.20
CA PHE A 186 -16.00 2.38 12.78
C PHE A 186 -16.11 2.22 11.27
N ASP A 187 -14.98 2.37 10.58
CA ASP A 187 -14.89 2.31 9.14
C ASP A 187 -13.82 1.31 8.71
N TRP A 188 -14.08 0.64 7.58
CA TRP A 188 -13.08 -0.19 6.94
C TRP A 188 -12.13 0.65 6.13
N TYR A 189 -10.85 0.33 6.24
CA TYR A 189 -9.79 0.86 5.39
C TYR A 189 -9.06 -0.28 4.73
N PHE A 190 -8.65 -0.08 3.48
CA PHE A 190 -7.61 -0.90 2.88
C PHE A 190 -6.38 -0.03 2.65
N PHE A 191 -5.27 -0.36 3.33
CA PHE A 191 -4.10 0.51 3.41
C PHE A 191 -4.43 1.88 4.01
N ASN A 192 -4.77 2.86 3.18
CA ASN A 192 -5.19 4.22 3.57
C ASN A 192 -6.47 4.67 2.84
N GLU A 193 -7.10 3.76 2.09
CA GLU A 193 -8.35 4.04 1.37
C GLU A 193 -9.54 3.67 2.23
N LYS A 194 -10.41 4.65 2.52
CA LYS A 194 -11.66 4.42 3.26
C LYS A 194 -12.65 3.67 2.36
N LEU A 195 -13.21 2.59 2.86
CA LEU A 195 -14.12 1.74 2.09
C LEU A 195 -15.58 1.98 2.47
N GLU A 196 -16.46 1.91 1.48
CA GLU A 196 -17.92 2.00 1.66
C GLU A 196 -18.59 0.72 1.13
N ASN A 197 -19.52 0.16 1.91
CA ASN A 197 -20.29 -1.04 1.54
C ASN A 197 -19.40 -2.23 1.14
N VAL A 198 -18.46 -2.57 2.02
CA VAL A 198 -17.43 -3.59 1.75
C VAL A 198 -18.05 -4.96 1.52
N SER A 199 -17.64 -5.59 0.43
CA SER A 199 -17.91 -7.00 0.16
C SER A 199 -16.68 -7.67 -0.43
N ILE A 200 -16.63 -9.00 -0.39
CA ILE A 200 -15.54 -9.77 -1.01
C ILE A 200 -16.15 -10.67 -2.09
N GLY A 201 -15.50 -10.77 -3.23
CA GLY A 201 -15.98 -11.59 -4.35
C GLY A 201 -14.85 -12.05 -5.27
N CYS A 202 -15.17 -12.96 -6.19
CA CYS A 202 -14.20 -13.56 -7.10
C CYS A 202 -14.28 -13.00 -8.53
N SER A 203 -13.14 -12.58 -9.07
CA SER A 203 -13.00 -12.14 -10.45
C SER A 203 -11.66 -12.57 -11.04
N THR A 204 -11.41 -12.28 -12.31
CA THR A 204 -10.04 -12.28 -12.85
C THR A 204 -9.45 -10.88 -12.75
N ILE A 205 -8.11 -10.77 -12.66
CA ILE A 205 -7.40 -9.49 -12.74
C ILE A 205 -7.81 -8.72 -14.01
N LYS A 206 -7.91 -9.43 -15.14
CA LYS A 206 -8.29 -8.86 -16.43
C LYS A 206 -9.69 -8.25 -16.42
N ASP A 207 -10.66 -8.94 -15.84
CA ASP A 207 -12.04 -8.44 -15.76
C ASP A 207 -12.15 -7.25 -14.80
N ALA A 208 -11.39 -7.26 -13.69
CA ALA A 208 -11.41 -6.20 -12.70
C ALA A 208 -10.72 -4.91 -13.19
N PHE A 209 -9.56 -5.03 -13.84
CA PHE A 209 -8.70 -3.88 -14.16
C PHE A 209 -8.57 -3.58 -15.65
N GLY A 210 -9.05 -4.46 -16.53
CA GLY A 210 -8.93 -4.33 -17.98
C GLY A 210 -7.52 -4.60 -18.51
N SER A 211 -6.61 -5.10 -17.67
CA SER A 211 -5.24 -5.46 -18.04
C SER A 211 -4.86 -6.80 -17.44
N ASP A 212 -3.90 -7.49 -18.04
CA ASP A 212 -3.39 -8.75 -17.51
C ASP A 212 -2.61 -8.52 -16.19
N GLU A 213 -2.44 -9.60 -15.43
CA GLU A 213 -1.58 -9.63 -14.24
C GLU A 213 -0.13 -9.42 -14.65
N VAL A 214 0.56 -8.52 -13.97
CA VAL A 214 1.97 -8.22 -14.25
C VAL A 214 2.87 -9.08 -13.37
N CYS A 215 2.45 -9.27 -12.12
CA CYS A 215 3.11 -10.06 -11.09
C CYS A 215 2.16 -10.21 -9.91
N ALA A 216 2.64 -10.83 -8.82
CA ALA A 216 1.89 -10.99 -7.58
C ALA A 216 1.42 -9.68 -6.90
N CYS A 217 1.71 -8.49 -7.43
CA CYS A 217 1.05 -7.24 -6.99
C CYS A 217 -0.25 -6.92 -7.75
N GLY A 218 -0.65 -7.76 -8.72
CA GLY A 218 -1.81 -7.58 -9.56
C GLY A 218 -1.52 -6.86 -10.88
N ALA A 219 -2.52 -6.11 -11.35
CA ALA A 219 -2.46 -5.33 -12.59
C ALA A 219 -1.62 -4.06 -12.45
N PHE A 220 -1.13 -3.56 -13.59
CA PHE A 220 -0.58 -2.23 -13.74
C PHE A 220 -0.97 -1.68 -15.13
N PRO A 221 -2.19 -1.14 -15.29
CA PRO A 221 -2.70 -0.71 -16.59
C PRO A 221 -1.90 0.46 -17.19
N ILE A 222 -1.78 0.46 -18.52
CA ILE A 222 -1.25 1.60 -19.29
C ILE A 222 -2.43 2.42 -19.80
N ILE A 223 -2.48 3.69 -19.45
CA ILE A 223 -3.49 4.64 -19.89
C ILE A 223 -3.07 5.18 -21.26
N THR A 224 -3.86 4.85 -22.28
CA THR A 224 -3.65 5.27 -23.66
C THR A 224 -4.82 6.05 -24.25
N THR A 225 -5.96 6.11 -23.54
CA THR A 225 -7.16 6.85 -23.96
C THR A 225 -7.63 7.86 -22.90
N VAL A 226 -8.38 8.88 -23.35
CA VAL A 226 -8.95 9.90 -22.47
C VAL A 226 -9.95 9.28 -21.48
N GLU A 227 -10.75 8.31 -21.92
CA GLU A 227 -11.71 7.59 -21.08
C GLU A 227 -11.01 6.84 -19.93
N GLN A 228 -9.86 6.22 -20.20
CA GLN A 228 -9.04 5.59 -19.17
C GLN A 228 -8.47 6.64 -18.21
N LEU A 229 -7.99 7.78 -18.73
CA LEU A 229 -7.47 8.86 -17.89
C LEU A 229 -8.56 9.41 -16.95
N GLU A 230 -9.77 9.64 -17.45
CA GLU A 230 -10.91 10.11 -16.65
C GLU A 230 -11.31 9.11 -15.55
N LYS A 231 -11.13 7.80 -15.79
CA LYS A 231 -11.34 6.76 -14.77
C LYS A 231 -10.33 6.88 -13.61
N TYR A 232 -9.05 7.10 -13.92
CA TYR A 232 -7.97 7.06 -12.92
C TYR A 232 -7.62 8.43 -12.30
N ASP A 233 -7.86 9.55 -12.99
CA ASP A 233 -7.62 10.90 -12.48
C ASP A 233 -8.78 11.39 -11.59
N LYS A 234 -8.92 10.80 -10.40
CA LYS A 234 -9.94 11.18 -9.41
C LYS A 234 -9.86 12.66 -9.00
N THR A 235 -8.70 13.29 -9.17
CA THR A 235 -8.48 14.71 -8.83
C THR A 235 -8.87 15.67 -9.94
N ASN A 236 -9.13 15.18 -11.16
CA ASN A 236 -9.31 15.98 -12.38
C ASN A 236 -8.12 16.91 -12.72
N LYS A 237 -6.93 16.67 -12.13
CA LYS A 237 -5.73 17.52 -12.31
C LYS A 237 -5.21 17.48 -13.76
N TYR A 238 -5.44 16.38 -14.47
CA TYR A 238 -4.98 16.10 -15.83
C TYR A 238 -6.11 16.07 -16.85
N ARG A 239 -7.30 16.55 -16.50
CA ARG A 239 -8.42 16.67 -17.43
C ARG A 239 -8.02 17.49 -18.68
N GLY A 240 -8.26 16.92 -19.86
CA GLY A 240 -7.95 17.56 -21.15
C GLY A 240 -6.46 17.58 -21.53
N ARG A 241 -5.59 16.87 -20.79
CA ARG A 241 -4.18 16.70 -21.17
C ARG A 241 -4.04 15.75 -22.35
N ILE A 242 -2.96 15.94 -23.12
CA ILE A 242 -2.63 15.08 -24.27
C ILE A 242 -1.88 13.86 -23.75
N ILE A 243 -2.37 12.68 -24.11
CA ILE A 243 -1.71 11.40 -23.82
C ILE A 243 -0.67 11.14 -24.91
N GLY A 244 0.57 10.93 -24.51
CA GLY A 244 1.71 10.63 -25.37
C GLY A 244 1.91 9.13 -25.55
N ALA A 245 2.80 8.79 -26.49
CA ALA A 245 3.27 7.43 -26.61
C ALA A 245 4.16 7.06 -25.40
N ASN A 246 4.22 5.76 -25.14
CA ASN A 246 5.05 5.17 -24.11
C ASN A 246 5.93 4.08 -24.72
N SER A 247 7.07 3.81 -24.09
CA SER A 247 8.06 2.82 -24.56
C SER A 247 8.44 1.79 -23.48
N TRP A 248 7.53 1.52 -22.55
CA TRP A 248 7.75 0.61 -21.42
C TRP A 248 6.69 -0.48 -21.36
N THR A 249 7.04 -1.60 -20.73
CA THR A 249 6.12 -2.70 -20.44
C THR A 249 6.11 -2.93 -18.94
N PRO A 250 4.94 -2.98 -18.28
CA PRO A 250 4.85 -3.32 -16.87
C PRO A 250 5.56 -4.66 -16.57
N SER A 251 6.27 -4.71 -15.45
CA SER A 251 6.87 -5.94 -14.90
C SER A 251 6.95 -5.84 -13.37
N CYS A 252 7.58 -6.81 -12.68
CA CYS A 252 7.80 -6.72 -11.23
C CYS A 252 8.66 -5.51 -10.82
N ALA A 253 9.48 -4.98 -11.73
CA ALA A 253 10.36 -3.85 -11.49
C ALA A 253 10.70 -3.16 -12.81
N PHE A 254 10.28 -1.92 -13.00
CA PHE A 254 10.44 -1.22 -14.28
C PHE A 254 10.44 0.30 -14.10
N ASN A 255 10.86 0.99 -15.17
CA ASN A 255 10.78 2.44 -15.28
C ASN A 255 9.73 2.80 -16.34
N VAL A 256 9.05 3.91 -16.12
CA VAL A 256 8.13 4.49 -17.11
C VAL A 256 8.92 5.44 -18.01
N THR A 257 8.96 5.14 -19.30
CA THR A 257 9.63 5.94 -20.32
C THR A 257 8.62 6.57 -21.28
N CYS A 258 8.67 7.90 -21.39
CA CYS A 258 7.79 8.68 -22.25
C CYS A 258 8.57 9.38 -23.36
N ASP A 259 7.89 9.72 -24.45
CA ASP A 259 8.47 10.54 -25.52
C ASP A 259 8.87 11.93 -25.02
N ASP A 260 9.80 12.57 -25.74
CA ASP A 260 10.27 13.92 -25.43
C ASP A 260 9.11 14.92 -25.27
N GLY A 261 9.12 15.66 -24.16
CA GLY A 261 8.07 16.64 -23.83
C GLY A 261 6.85 16.05 -23.12
N TYR A 262 6.86 14.75 -22.79
CA TYR A 262 5.86 14.10 -21.94
C TYR A 262 6.46 13.69 -20.59
N VAL A 263 5.61 13.67 -19.57
CA VAL A 263 5.97 13.26 -18.21
C VAL A 263 5.19 11.99 -17.87
N GLY A 264 5.87 11.01 -17.29
CA GLY A 264 5.21 9.83 -16.75
C GLY A 264 4.42 10.19 -15.50
N VAL A 265 3.16 9.78 -15.40
CA VAL A 265 2.32 10.01 -14.23
C VAL A 265 1.71 8.70 -13.81
N VAL A 266 1.86 8.34 -12.52
CA VAL A 266 1.22 7.17 -11.93
C VAL A 266 0.04 7.61 -11.10
N PHE A 267 -1.13 7.12 -11.46
CA PHE A 267 -2.37 7.25 -10.73
C PHE A 267 -2.52 6.07 -9.78
N SER A 268 -3.25 6.27 -8.68
CA SER A 268 -3.54 5.22 -7.72
C SER A 268 -4.85 5.54 -7.01
N ASP A 269 -5.47 4.52 -6.44
CA ASP A 269 -6.70 4.73 -5.69
C ASP A 269 -6.47 5.48 -4.39
N SER A 270 -5.29 5.30 -3.78
CA SER A 270 -4.93 5.74 -2.43
C SER A 270 -4.17 7.06 -2.30
N ASN A 271 -3.63 7.58 -3.41
CA ASN A 271 -2.74 8.74 -3.40
C ASN A 271 -3.04 9.67 -4.56
N GLU A 272 -2.63 10.92 -4.39
CA GLU A 272 -2.50 11.85 -5.52
C GLU A 272 -1.62 11.27 -6.64
N PRO A 273 -1.86 11.67 -7.90
CA PRO A 273 -1.02 11.24 -9.00
C PRO A 273 0.45 11.61 -8.79
N VAL A 274 1.33 10.62 -8.92
CA VAL A 274 2.78 10.77 -8.76
C VAL A 274 3.40 11.09 -10.11
N GLU A 275 3.91 12.31 -10.25
CA GLU A 275 4.71 12.70 -11.42
C GLU A 275 6.10 12.09 -11.32
N LEU A 276 6.50 11.37 -12.36
CA LEU A 276 7.74 10.64 -12.42
C LEU A 276 8.88 11.54 -12.92
N THR A 277 9.96 11.56 -12.16
CA THR A 277 11.26 12.10 -12.57
C THR A 277 12.05 11.07 -13.41
N ILE A 278 13.11 11.50 -14.09
CA ILE A 278 13.90 10.71 -15.06
C ILE A 278 14.44 9.38 -14.47
N SER A 279 14.56 9.23 -13.14
CA SER A 279 15.01 8.01 -12.46
C SER A 279 13.92 7.26 -11.70
N SER A 280 12.65 7.41 -12.08
CA SER A 280 11.54 6.86 -11.28
C SER A 280 11.40 5.36 -11.44
N TYR A 281 11.52 4.67 -10.32
CA TYR A 281 11.49 3.21 -10.22
C TYR A 281 10.16 2.75 -9.64
N ILE A 282 9.48 1.88 -10.39
CA ILE A 282 8.26 1.21 -9.98
C ILE A 282 8.60 -0.23 -9.64
N THR A 283 8.13 -0.72 -8.50
CA THR A 283 8.44 -2.08 -8.07
C THR A 283 7.30 -2.73 -7.30
N CYS A 284 7.11 -4.01 -7.57
CA CYS A 284 6.32 -4.93 -6.77
C CYS A 284 7.20 -5.59 -5.71
N THR A 285 6.90 -5.35 -4.44
CA THR A 285 7.70 -5.83 -3.31
C THR A 285 6.82 -6.39 -2.21
N TYR A 286 7.40 -7.09 -1.23
CA TYR A 286 6.65 -7.57 -0.07
C TYR A 286 6.13 -6.40 0.77
N ASN A 287 4.92 -6.54 1.31
CA ASN A 287 4.44 -5.59 2.30
C ASN A 287 5.30 -5.69 3.58
N PRO A 288 5.80 -4.57 4.12
CA PRO A 288 6.48 -4.52 5.41
C PRO A 288 5.68 -5.01 6.63
N ILE A 289 4.39 -5.36 6.52
CA ILE A 289 3.55 -5.92 7.61
C ILE A 289 3.21 -7.40 7.46
N THR A 290 3.49 -8.02 6.31
CA THR A 290 3.14 -9.43 6.10
C THR A 290 3.90 -10.05 4.94
N ASN A 291 4.19 -11.34 5.04
CA ASN A 291 4.77 -12.11 3.94
C ASN A 291 3.72 -12.63 2.94
N TYR A 292 2.43 -12.41 3.21
CA TYR A 292 1.32 -12.95 2.42
C TYR A 292 0.80 -11.98 1.37
N LEU A 293 1.38 -10.78 1.31
CA LEU A 293 0.94 -9.69 0.48
C LEU A 293 2.14 -9.01 -0.19
N ARG A 294 1.96 -8.64 -1.44
CA ARG A 294 2.83 -7.73 -2.17
C ARG A 294 2.12 -6.42 -2.48
N ILE A 295 2.93 -5.37 -2.58
CA ILE A 295 2.49 -4.00 -2.79
C ILE A 295 3.26 -3.36 -3.93
N TRP A 296 2.58 -2.48 -4.65
CA TRP A 296 3.23 -1.57 -5.59
C TRP A 296 3.84 -0.39 -4.85
N VAL A 297 5.08 -0.07 -5.21
CA VAL A 297 5.83 1.08 -4.71
C VAL A 297 6.34 1.89 -5.89
N VAL A 298 6.08 3.20 -5.86
CA VAL A 298 6.46 4.19 -6.87
C VAL A 298 7.20 5.31 -6.16
N ASN A 299 8.49 5.51 -6.45
CA ASN A 299 9.31 6.54 -5.79
C ASN A 299 9.21 6.47 -4.25
N SER A 300 9.38 5.26 -3.70
CA SER A 300 9.19 4.94 -2.28
C SER A 300 7.77 5.11 -1.71
N VAL A 301 6.80 5.57 -2.48
CA VAL A 301 5.40 5.69 -2.05
C VAL A 301 4.66 4.41 -2.39
N ARG A 302 3.98 3.82 -1.39
CA ARG A 302 3.09 2.69 -1.64
C ARG A 302 1.83 3.19 -2.34
N VAL A 303 1.43 2.53 -3.42
CA VAL A 303 0.25 2.87 -4.22
C VAL A 303 -0.71 1.70 -4.32
N LEU A 304 -2.02 1.99 -4.38
CA LEU A 304 -3.09 1.00 -4.52
C LEU A 304 -3.63 1.04 -5.96
N ASN A 305 -3.82 -0.14 -6.57
CA ASN A 305 -4.33 -0.30 -7.94
C ASN A 305 -3.73 0.69 -8.96
N PRO A 306 -2.39 0.77 -9.08
CA PRO A 306 -1.77 1.81 -9.87
C PRO A 306 -2.00 1.64 -11.37
N ALA A 307 -2.09 2.75 -12.07
CA ALA A 307 -2.08 2.82 -13.54
C ALA A 307 -1.20 4.00 -13.97
N ALA A 308 -0.56 3.94 -15.14
CA ALA A 308 0.32 5.02 -15.58
C ALA A 308 0.03 5.52 -16.99
N ALA A 309 0.28 6.82 -17.20
CA ALA A 309 0.15 7.51 -18.47
C ALA A 309 1.42 8.31 -18.78
N CYS A 310 1.69 8.56 -20.06
CA CYS A 310 2.60 9.61 -20.48
C CYS A 310 1.77 10.84 -20.85
N LEU A 311 1.96 11.96 -20.16
CA LEU A 311 1.09 13.15 -20.30
C LEU A 311 1.89 14.39 -20.67
N LYS A 312 1.34 15.18 -21.60
CA LYS A 312 1.89 16.49 -21.93
C LYS A 312 1.42 17.50 -20.88
N ILE A 313 2.28 17.83 -19.94
CA ILE A 313 2.01 18.83 -18.91
C ILE A 313 2.43 20.20 -19.49
N ASN A 314 1.48 21.12 -19.66
CA ASN A 314 1.80 22.47 -20.15
C ASN A 314 2.61 23.22 -19.09
N GLY A 315 3.92 23.33 -19.30
CA GLY A 315 4.81 24.36 -18.73
C GLY A 315 5.14 24.26 -17.24
N SER A 316 6.23 23.57 -16.91
CA SER A 316 7.30 24.13 -16.06
C SER A 316 8.55 23.25 -16.12
N PHE A 317 9.31 23.37 -17.20
CA PHE A 317 10.76 23.15 -17.16
C PHE A 317 11.40 24.39 -17.78
N ASN A 318 11.65 25.38 -16.93
CA ASN A 318 12.73 26.36 -17.06
C ASN A 318 13.47 26.35 -15.73
#